data_AF-A0A8H9G031-F1
#
_entry.id   AF-A0A8H9G031-F1
#
_cell.length_a   1.000
_cell.length_b   1.000
_cell.length_c   1.000
_cell.angle_alpha   90.00
_cell.angle_beta   90.00
_cell.angle_gamma   90.00
#
_symmetry.space_group_name_H-M   'P 1'
#
loop_
_entity.id
_entity.type
_entity.pdbx_description
1 polymer ?
#
loop_
_entity_poly.entity_id
_entity_poly.type
_entity_poly.pdbx_seq_one_letter_code
_entity_poly.pdbx_strand_id
1 'polypeptide(L)'
;MKKRILFGAGIALFSALSFSCSKDDGPNGEVGNNYFSVKIDGKEKTFPIVEAAWVEGGNYLMISAMDNGKESVMISVMSDKTRVPAGTYTLQDNSGFSILAAHNTTKDEVQVNSTASRDTDAPEDSFNLKIDNINNNLVEGTFSGTLIRVQGLETLGSTKLTDGKFKTSIQPN
;
A
#
# COMPACT_ATOMS: atom_id res chain seq x y z
N MET A 1 80.82 -0.99 -42.60
CA MET A 1 79.66 -0.60 -41.78
C MET A 1 78.39 -0.98 -42.53
N LYS A 2 77.58 -1.89 -41.97
CA LYS A 2 76.50 -2.60 -42.67
C LYS A 2 75.17 -1.85 -42.59
N LYS A 3 74.42 -1.93 -43.70
CA LYS A 3 73.10 -1.38 -43.98
C LYS A 3 71.95 -2.22 -43.38
N ARG A 4 70.77 -1.58 -43.29
CA ARG A 4 69.37 -2.08 -43.46
C ARG A 4 68.51 -2.39 -42.21
N ILE A 5 67.57 -1.45 -41.98
CA ILE A 5 66.09 -1.54 -41.79
C ILE A 5 65.52 -2.95 -41.50
N LEU A 6 64.73 -3.10 -40.42
CA LEU A 6 63.29 -3.45 -40.44
C LEU A 6 62.71 -3.89 -39.07
N PHE A 7 61.44 -3.53 -38.88
CA PHE A 7 60.38 -4.13 -38.05
C PHE A 7 60.51 -4.16 -36.53
N GLY A 8 59.61 -3.41 -35.88
CA GLY A 8 59.24 -3.58 -34.47
C GLY A 8 57.85 -3.00 -34.23
N ALA A 9 56.82 -3.79 -34.52
CA ALA A 9 55.43 -3.47 -34.21
C ALA A 9 55.23 -3.47 -32.68
N GLY A 10 54.86 -2.32 -32.13
CA GLY A 10 54.44 -2.17 -30.73
C GLY A 10 52.97 -1.79 -30.67
N ILE A 11 52.09 -2.77 -30.81
CA ILE A 11 50.67 -2.65 -30.44
C ILE A 11 50.49 -3.41 -29.12
N ALA A 12 50.21 -2.69 -28.04
CA ALA A 12 49.59 -3.23 -26.83
C ALA A 12 48.93 -2.05 -26.08
N LEU A 13 47.68 -1.78 -26.42
CA LEU A 13 46.47 -2.19 -25.70
C LEU A 13 46.16 -1.32 -24.46
N PHE A 14 45.25 -0.38 -24.70
CA PHE A 14 44.35 0.22 -23.73
C PHE A 14 43.77 -0.85 -22.79
N SER A 15 44.07 -0.75 -21.51
CA SER A 15 43.33 -1.44 -20.45
C SER A 15 42.57 -0.38 -19.66
N ALA A 16 41.46 0.09 -20.22
CA ALA A 16 40.47 0.82 -19.44
C ALA A 16 39.94 -0.15 -18.37
N LEU A 17 40.19 0.18 -17.10
CA LEU A 17 39.61 -0.52 -15.96
C LEU A 17 38.10 -0.24 -15.97
N SER A 18 37.36 -1.06 -16.70
CA SER A 18 35.94 -1.22 -16.48
C SER A 18 35.77 -1.91 -15.13
N PHE A 19 35.63 -1.11 -14.07
CA PHE A 19 34.96 -1.57 -12.86
C PHE A 19 33.51 -1.91 -13.24
N SER A 20 33.31 -3.13 -13.72
CA SER A 20 32.00 -3.76 -13.75
C SER A 20 31.63 -4.06 -12.31
N CYS A 21 31.11 -3.05 -11.60
CA CYS A 21 30.15 -3.35 -10.53
C CYS A 21 29.05 -4.17 -11.19
N SER A 22 29.01 -5.47 -10.86
CA SER A 22 27.77 -6.23 -10.89
C SER A 22 26.78 -5.47 -10.01
N LYS A 23 26.06 -4.52 -10.60
CA LYS A 23 24.78 -4.15 -10.08
C LYS A 23 23.94 -5.39 -10.25
N ASP A 24 23.65 -6.01 -9.12
CA ASP A 24 22.56 -6.94 -8.94
C ASP A 24 21.41 -6.53 -9.85
N ASP A 25 20.88 -7.52 -10.56
CA ASP A 25 19.67 -7.40 -11.35
C ASP A 25 18.61 -6.70 -10.49
N GLY A 26 18.48 -5.39 -10.71
CA GLY A 26 17.37 -4.63 -10.16
C GLY A 26 16.10 -5.35 -10.62
N PRO A 27 15.08 -5.47 -9.76
CA PRO A 27 13.89 -6.21 -10.11
C PRO A 27 13.36 -5.65 -11.42
N ASN A 28 13.47 -6.45 -12.48
CA ASN A 28 12.95 -6.16 -13.80
C ASN A 28 11.43 -6.43 -13.78
N GLY A 29 10.75 -5.84 -12.81
CA GLY A 29 9.30 -5.79 -12.71
C GLY A 29 8.84 -4.47 -13.29
N GLU A 30 7.81 -4.50 -14.12
CA GLU A 30 7.09 -3.30 -14.52
C GLU A 30 6.90 -2.37 -13.31
N VAL A 31 7.13 -1.07 -13.51
CA VAL A 31 6.67 -0.05 -12.57
C VAL A 31 5.14 -0.14 -12.56
N GLY A 32 4.61 -1.04 -11.75
CA GLY A 32 3.19 -1.22 -11.54
C GLY A 32 2.65 0.11 -11.04
N ASN A 33 1.56 0.58 -11.65
CA ASN A 33 0.83 1.80 -11.30
C ASN A 33 0.18 1.68 -9.90
N ASN A 34 0.95 1.35 -8.86
CA ASN A 34 0.48 1.23 -7.50
C ASN A 34 0.35 2.63 -6.93
N TYR A 35 -0.83 2.95 -6.41
CA TYR A 35 -1.12 4.24 -5.82
C TYR A 35 -2.13 4.08 -4.69
N PHE A 36 -2.05 5.02 -3.75
CA PHE A 36 -3.05 5.20 -2.71
C PHE A 36 -3.11 6.70 -2.41
N SER A 37 -4.25 7.32 -2.71
CA SER A 37 -4.50 8.73 -2.45
C SER A 37 -5.83 8.93 -1.76
N VAL A 38 -5.89 9.93 -0.88
CA VAL A 38 -7.07 10.23 -0.06
C VAL A 38 -6.97 11.65 0.47
N LYS A 39 -8.09 12.28 0.76
CA LYS A 39 -8.14 13.49 1.59
C LYS A 39 -8.41 13.10 3.04
N ILE A 40 -7.49 13.46 3.93
CA ILE A 40 -7.60 13.26 5.37
C ILE A 40 -7.89 14.62 6.00
N ASP A 41 -9.07 14.76 6.61
CA ASP A 41 -9.58 16.03 7.15
C ASP A 41 -9.47 17.18 6.13
N GLY A 42 -9.79 16.88 4.87
CA GLY A 42 -9.77 17.82 3.75
C GLY A 42 -8.38 18.07 3.12
N LYS A 43 -7.30 17.52 3.67
CA LYS A 43 -5.95 17.64 3.11
C LYS A 43 -5.63 16.46 2.22
N GLU A 44 -5.26 16.73 0.97
CA GLU A 44 -4.82 15.70 0.03
C GLU A 44 -3.54 15.03 0.50
N LYS A 45 -3.52 13.70 0.44
CA LYS A 45 -2.37 12.88 0.77
C LYS A 45 -2.23 11.72 -0.21
N THR A 46 -1.00 11.46 -0.59
CA THR A 46 -0.59 10.28 -1.37
C THR A 46 0.44 9.53 -0.56
N PHE A 47 0.28 8.22 -0.45
CA PHE A 47 1.18 7.37 0.31
C PHE A 47 2.22 6.74 -0.64
N PRO A 48 3.52 6.83 -0.32
CA PRO A 48 4.59 6.32 -1.19
C PRO A 48 4.72 4.79 -1.16
N ILE A 49 4.24 4.14 -0.10
CA ILE A 49 4.28 2.69 0.07
C ILE A 49 2.84 2.19 0.12
N VAL A 50 2.49 1.28 -0.78
CA VAL A 50 1.14 0.71 -0.88
C VAL A 50 1.27 -0.79 -1.14
N GLU A 51 0.63 -1.58 -0.30
CA GLU A 51 0.70 -3.03 -0.32
C GLU A 51 -0.71 -3.60 -0.14
N ALA A 52 -0.96 -4.75 -0.76
CA ALA A 52 -2.09 -5.58 -0.40
C ALA A 52 -1.63 -7.02 -0.23
N ALA A 53 -2.33 -7.76 0.61
CA ALA A 53 -2.08 -9.17 0.82
C ALA A 53 -3.40 -9.91 1.00
N TRP A 54 -3.44 -11.13 0.47
CA TRP A 54 -4.38 -12.12 0.97
C TRP A 54 -3.89 -12.60 2.34
N VAL A 55 -4.81 -12.94 3.23
CA VAL A 55 -4.52 -13.57 4.52
C VAL A 55 -5.52 -14.72 4.68
N GLU A 56 -5.17 -15.73 5.46
CA GLU A 56 -6.01 -16.92 5.71
C GLU A 56 -6.52 -17.60 4.42
N GLY A 57 -5.64 -17.83 3.44
CA GLY A 57 -6.02 -18.48 2.18
C GLY A 57 -6.92 -17.64 1.28
N GLY A 58 -7.06 -16.34 1.54
CA GLY A 58 -7.83 -15.39 0.72
C GLY A 58 -9.16 -14.93 1.32
N ASN A 59 -9.51 -15.48 2.48
CA ASN A 59 -10.70 -15.09 3.25
C ASN A 59 -10.59 -13.67 3.84
N TYR A 60 -9.37 -13.18 3.97
CA TYR A 60 -9.09 -11.83 4.41
C TYR A 60 -8.25 -11.09 3.34
N LEU A 61 -8.73 -9.91 2.92
CA LEU A 61 -7.98 -8.97 2.10
C LEU A 61 -7.55 -7.79 2.96
N MET A 62 -6.25 -7.57 3.04
CA MET A 62 -5.66 -6.40 3.70
C MET A 62 -5.03 -5.49 2.64
N ILE A 63 -5.34 -4.20 2.72
CA ILE A 63 -4.73 -3.13 1.92
C ILE A 63 -4.11 -2.14 2.91
N SER A 64 -2.82 -1.85 2.75
CA SER A 64 -2.09 -0.92 3.62
C SER A 64 -1.35 0.11 2.81
N ALA A 65 -1.39 1.36 3.28
CA ALA A 65 -0.66 2.48 2.73
C ALA A 65 0.13 3.17 3.85
N MET A 66 1.41 3.45 3.62
CA MET A 66 2.33 3.95 4.64
C MET A 66 3.21 5.09 4.12
N ASP A 67 3.44 6.07 5.00
CA ASP A 67 4.38 7.17 4.80
C ASP A 67 5.50 7.06 5.85
N ASN A 68 6.54 6.30 5.49
CA ASN A 68 7.78 6.15 6.26
C ASN A 68 7.57 5.84 7.76
N GLY A 69 6.54 5.06 8.10
CA GLY A 69 6.20 4.69 9.49
C GLY A 69 5.62 5.81 10.36
N LYS A 70 5.41 7.02 9.82
CA LYS A 70 4.82 8.15 10.54
C LYS A 70 3.30 8.18 10.44
N GLU A 71 2.77 7.67 9.34
CA GLU A 71 1.35 7.66 9.08
C GLU A 71 1.00 6.44 8.23
N SER A 72 -0.13 5.81 8.54
CA SER A 72 -0.62 4.67 7.79
C SER A 72 -2.14 4.68 7.68
N VAL A 73 -2.65 4.21 6.56
CA VAL A 73 -4.05 3.80 6.41
C VAL A 73 -4.09 2.31 6.13
N MET A 74 -4.92 1.58 6.85
CA MET A 74 -5.18 0.16 6.64
C MET A 74 -6.67 -0.04 6.37
N ILE A 75 -6.98 -0.88 5.39
CA ILE A 75 -8.34 -1.28 5.03
C ILE A 75 -8.37 -2.80 4.94
N SER A 76 -9.38 -3.38 5.57
CA SER A 76 -9.44 -4.80 5.85
C SER A 76 -10.84 -5.31 5.55
N VAL A 77 -10.96 -6.30 4.66
CA VAL A 77 -12.24 -6.98 4.37
C VAL A 77 -12.09 -8.46 4.69
N MET A 78 -12.87 -8.94 5.65
CA MET A 78 -12.77 -10.28 6.23
C MET A 78 -14.05 -11.08 5.96
N SER A 79 -13.91 -12.38 5.74
CA SER A 79 -15.01 -13.34 5.65
C SER A 79 -14.60 -14.66 6.28
N ASP A 80 -15.49 -15.32 7.01
CA ASP A 80 -15.20 -16.64 7.58
C ASP A 80 -15.27 -17.78 6.54
N LYS A 81 -15.86 -17.52 5.37
CA LYS A 81 -16.29 -18.59 4.45
C LYS A 81 -15.88 -18.40 3.00
N THR A 82 -15.67 -17.16 2.58
CA THR A 82 -15.58 -16.85 1.15
C THR A 82 -14.44 -15.89 0.89
N ARG A 83 -13.69 -16.14 -0.18
CA ARG A 83 -12.71 -15.18 -0.68
C ARG A 83 -13.39 -13.85 -1.02
N VAL A 84 -12.77 -12.73 -0.65
CA VAL A 84 -13.31 -11.38 -0.87
C VAL A 84 -13.50 -11.08 -2.37
N PRO A 85 -14.73 -10.84 -2.86
CA PRO A 85 -14.98 -10.49 -4.25
C PRO A 85 -14.88 -8.97 -4.52
N ALA A 86 -15.03 -8.56 -5.79
CA ALA A 86 -15.33 -7.18 -6.11
C ALA A 86 -16.73 -6.81 -5.59
N GLY A 87 -16.94 -5.57 -5.19
CA GLY A 87 -18.21 -5.13 -4.61
C GLY A 87 -18.11 -3.90 -3.73
N THR A 88 -19.23 -3.52 -3.14
CA THR A 88 -19.33 -2.44 -2.16
C THR A 88 -19.48 -3.03 -0.77
N TYR A 89 -18.70 -2.52 0.17
CA TYR A 89 -18.66 -2.93 1.57
C TYR A 89 -18.92 -1.72 2.45
N THR A 90 -19.78 -1.88 3.44
CA THR A 90 -20.09 -0.85 4.43
C THR A 90 -20.14 -1.46 5.82
N LEU A 91 -19.95 -0.64 6.86
CA LEU A 91 -20.01 -1.15 8.25
C LEU A 91 -21.35 -1.85 8.55
N GLN A 92 -22.46 -1.39 7.96
CA GLN A 92 -23.81 -1.85 8.31
C GLN A 92 -24.47 -2.73 7.24
N ASP A 93 -23.69 -3.36 6.36
CA ASP A 93 -24.26 -4.28 5.38
C ASP A 93 -24.56 -5.67 5.98
N ASN A 94 -25.49 -6.40 5.37
CA ASN A 94 -25.79 -7.80 5.74
C ASN A 94 -25.00 -8.80 4.88
N SER A 95 -23.85 -8.40 4.34
CA SER A 95 -23.13 -9.16 3.30
C SER A 95 -22.38 -10.38 3.83
N GLY A 96 -22.30 -10.57 5.15
CA GLY A 96 -21.47 -11.59 5.79
C GLY A 96 -19.97 -11.28 5.74
N PHE A 97 -19.59 -10.11 5.24
CA PHE A 97 -18.23 -9.58 5.30
C PHE A 97 -18.10 -8.56 6.44
N SER A 98 -16.99 -8.66 7.17
CA SER A 98 -16.60 -7.68 8.17
C SER A 98 -15.58 -6.73 7.57
N ILE A 99 -15.74 -5.43 7.79
CA ILE A 99 -14.82 -4.41 7.30
C ILE A 99 -14.23 -3.63 8.48
N LEU A 100 -12.94 -3.36 8.40
CA LEU A 100 -12.22 -2.50 9.33
C LEU A 100 -11.37 -1.52 8.52
N ALA A 101 -11.38 -0.26 8.92
CA ALA A 101 -10.42 0.73 8.48
C ALA A 101 -9.70 1.33 9.67
N ALA A 102 -8.41 1.58 9.54
CA ALA A 102 -7.61 2.23 10.56
C ALA A 102 -6.76 3.32 9.93
N HIS A 103 -6.64 4.44 10.63
CA HIS A 103 -5.70 5.51 10.34
C HIS A 103 -4.84 5.71 11.59
N ASN A 104 -3.53 5.50 11.43
CA ASN A 104 -2.58 5.65 12.51
C ASN A 104 -1.63 6.78 12.16
N THR A 105 -1.37 7.66 13.13
CA THR A 105 -0.35 8.71 13.02
C THR A 105 0.59 8.61 14.21
N THR A 106 1.88 8.84 13.96
CA THR A 106 2.91 8.89 14.99
C THR A 106 3.57 10.25 14.91
N LYS A 107 3.46 11.02 16.00
CA LYS A 107 4.10 12.33 16.13
C LYS A 107 4.71 12.44 17.52
N ASP A 108 5.99 12.81 17.57
CA ASP A 108 6.72 13.02 18.83
C ASP A 108 6.60 11.80 19.78
N GLU A 109 6.77 10.58 19.23
CA GLU A 109 6.63 9.29 19.92
C GLU A 109 5.21 8.95 20.43
N VAL A 110 4.23 9.82 20.20
CA VAL A 110 2.83 9.58 20.51
C VAL A 110 2.13 9.02 19.28
N GLN A 111 1.57 7.82 19.42
CA GLN A 111 0.73 7.20 18.40
C GLN A 111 -0.74 7.54 18.66
N VAL A 112 -1.43 7.98 17.61
CA VAL A 112 -2.87 8.24 17.60
C VAL A 112 -3.51 7.36 16.54
N ASN A 113 -4.53 6.60 16.95
CA ASN A 113 -5.25 5.67 16.10
C ASN A 113 -6.72 6.07 16.04
N SER A 114 -7.25 6.18 14.83
CA SER A 114 -8.68 6.30 14.55
C SER A 114 -9.10 5.06 13.76
N THR A 115 -10.26 4.49 14.07
CA THR A 115 -10.75 3.27 13.42
C THR A 115 -12.21 3.40 13.02
N ALA A 116 -12.58 2.73 11.94
CA ALA A 116 -13.96 2.50 11.57
C ALA A 116 -14.21 1.00 11.50
N SER A 117 -15.19 0.52 12.27
CA SER A 117 -15.50 -0.90 12.35
C SER A 117 -16.95 -1.13 12.73
N ARG A 118 -17.42 -2.36 12.54
CA ARG A 118 -18.72 -2.77 13.08
C ARG A 118 -18.76 -2.59 14.61
N ASP A 119 -19.98 -2.38 15.12
CA ASP A 119 -20.31 -2.41 16.54
C ASP A 119 -19.63 -1.35 17.43
N THR A 120 -19.09 -0.28 16.84
CA THR A 120 -18.78 0.91 17.64
C THR A 120 -20.05 1.63 18.06
N ASP A 121 -20.06 2.17 19.28
CA ASP A 121 -21.18 2.96 19.79
C ASP A 121 -21.19 4.41 19.26
N ALA A 122 -20.17 4.83 18.51
CA ALA A 122 -20.07 6.16 17.93
C ALA A 122 -20.94 6.28 16.66
N PRO A 123 -22.05 7.05 16.69
CA PRO A 123 -23.01 7.09 15.57
C PRO A 123 -22.46 7.72 14.29
N GLU A 124 -21.41 8.52 14.40
CA GLU A 124 -20.68 9.11 13.29
C GLU A 124 -19.73 8.14 12.57
N ASP A 125 -19.45 6.96 13.14
CA ASP A 125 -18.57 5.99 12.49
C ASP A 125 -19.19 5.48 11.19
N SER A 126 -18.39 5.57 10.13
CA SER A 126 -18.82 5.14 8.82
C SER A 126 -17.61 4.79 7.98
N PHE A 127 -17.76 3.74 7.19
CA PHE A 127 -16.78 3.40 6.18
C PHE A 127 -17.48 2.77 4.99
N ASN A 128 -17.13 3.27 3.81
CA ASN A 128 -17.61 2.81 2.53
C ASN A 128 -16.39 2.45 1.69
N LEU A 129 -16.30 1.19 1.30
CA LEU A 129 -15.28 0.70 0.39
C LEU A 129 -15.96 0.16 -0.86
N LYS A 130 -15.43 0.52 -2.03
CA LYS A 130 -15.82 -0.09 -3.30
C LYS A 130 -14.58 -0.69 -3.94
N ILE A 131 -14.58 -2.01 -4.09
CA ILE A 131 -13.60 -2.75 -4.87
C ILE A 131 -14.13 -2.84 -6.30
N ASP A 132 -13.51 -2.09 -7.22
CA ASP A 132 -13.90 -2.05 -8.63
C ASP A 132 -13.33 -3.24 -9.40
N ASN A 133 -12.10 -3.67 -9.07
CA ASN A 133 -11.44 -4.80 -9.70
C ASN A 133 -10.60 -5.56 -8.66
N ILE A 134 -10.71 -6.89 -8.66
CA ILE A 134 -9.88 -7.76 -7.83
C ILE A 134 -9.62 -9.09 -8.52
N ASN A 135 -8.37 -9.56 -8.44
CA ASN A 135 -7.98 -10.90 -8.81
C ASN A 135 -6.88 -11.40 -7.86
N ASN A 136 -6.15 -12.45 -8.22
CA ASN A 136 -5.10 -12.98 -7.35
C ASN A 136 -3.92 -12.02 -7.12
N ASN A 137 -3.68 -11.09 -8.06
CA ASN A 137 -2.44 -10.31 -8.15
C ASN A 137 -2.67 -8.80 -8.03
N LEU A 138 -3.92 -8.33 -8.09
CA LEU A 138 -4.24 -6.91 -8.15
C LEU A 138 -5.57 -6.63 -7.44
N VAL A 139 -5.63 -5.50 -6.74
CA VAL A 139 -6.85 -4.88 -6.27
C VAL A 139 -6.87 -3.40 -6.63
N GLU A 140 -8.04 -2.89 -7.04
CA GLU A 140 -8.29 -1.49 -7.36
C GLU A 140 -9.68 -1.08 -6.87
N GLY A 141 -9.79 0.15 -6.36
CA GLY A 141 -11.04 0.63 -5.80
C GLY A 141 -11.00 2.05 -5.24
N THR A 142 -12.08 2.39 -4.56
CA THR A 142 -12.29 3.69 -3.91
C THR A 142 -12.83 3.52 -2.50
N PHE A 143 -12.63 4.51 -1.64
CA PHE A 143 -13.14 4.48 -0.28
C PHE A 143 -13.39 5.88 0.29
N SER A 144 -14.24 5.93 1.31
CA SER A 144 -14.50 7.12 2.14
C SER A 144 -15.06 6.69 3.49
N GLY A 145 -14.97 7.58 4.48
CA GLY A 145 -15.50 7.28 5.80
C GLY A 145 -15.14 8.31 6.86
N THR A 146 -15.65 8.09 8.06
CA THR A 146 -15.30 8.82 9.26
C THR A 146 -14.81 7.79 10.26
N LEU A 147 -13.51 7.81 10.57
CA LEU A 147 -12.88 6.92 11.52
C LEU A 147 -12.88 7.58 12.90
N ILE A 148 -13.21 6.83 13.94
CA ILE A 148 -13.40 7.36 15.29
C ILE A 148 -12.26 6.92 16.20
N ARG A 149 -11.83 7.82 17.07
CA ARG A 149 -10.95 7.52 18.20
C ARG A 149 -11.80 7.50 19.45
N VAL A 150 -11.81 6.36 20.15
CA VAL A 150 -12.64 6.16 21.35
C VAL A 150 -11.79 5.80 22.58
N GLN A 151 -12.33 6.08 23.76
CA GLN A 151 -11.87 5.57 25.05
C GLN A 151 -13.07 5.05 25.84
N GLY A 152 -13.26 3.73 25.85
CA GLY A 152 -14.51 3.15 26.35
C GLY A 152 -15.68 3.59 25.47
N LEU A 153 -16.71 4.19 26.09
CA LEU A 153 -17.88 4.75 25.39
C LEU A 153 -17.71 6.21 24.96
N GLU A 154 -16.57 6.83 25.25
CA GLU A 154 -16.32 8.23 24.92
C GLU A 154 -15.63 8.36 23.56
N THR A 155 -16.23 9.15 22.65
CA THR A 155 -15.56 9.61 21.42
C THR A 155 -14.57 10.71 21.77
N LEU A 156 -13.27 10.44 21.56
CA LEU A 156 -12.17 11.39 21.72
C LEU A 156 -11.88 12.22 20.46
N GLY A 157 -12.43 11.83 19.32
CA GLY A 157 -12.24 12.54 18.05
C GLY A 157 -12.61 11.70 16.85
N SER A 158 -12.61 12.34 15.68
CA SER A 158 -12.87 11.71 14.40
C SER A 158 -11.87 12.16 13.35
N THR A 159 -11.67 11.31 12.35
CA THR A 159 -10.84 11.56 11.19
C THR A 159 -11.65 11.27 9.95
N LYS A 160 -11.81 12.27 9.09
CA LYS A 160 -12.62 12.15 7.87
C LYS A 160 -11.75 11.78 6.68
N LEU A 161 -12.09 10.68 6.03
CA LEU A 161 -11.50 10.20 4.78
C LEU A 161 -12.45 10.47 3.62
N THR A 162 -12.00 11.23 2.63
CA THR A 162 -12.79 11.53 1.41
C THR A 162 -11.94 11.33 0.16
N ASP A 163 -12.60 11.08 -0.97
CA ASP A 163 -11.96 10.93 -2.28
C ASP A 163 -10.83 9.86 -2.30
N GLY A 164 -10.95 8.82 -1.47
CA GLY A 164 -9.98 7.74 -1.37
C GLY A 164 -9.97 6.89 -2.64
N LYS A 165 -8.79 6.64 -3.21
CA LYS A 165 -8.58 5.78 -4.37
C LYS A 165 -7.32 4.96 -4.18
N PHE A 166 -7.34 3.72 -4.63
CA PHE A 166 -6.18 2.86 -4.56
C PHE A 166 -6.11 1.88 -5.72
N LYS A 167 -4.89 1.48 -6.03
CA LYS A 167 -4.55 0.36 -6.89
C LYS A 167 -3.25 -0.22 -6.37
N THR A 168 -3.20 -1.52 -6.14
CA THR A 168 -1.93 -2.15 -5.76
C THR A 168 -1.90 -3.63 -6.12
N SER A 169 -0.70 -4.14 -6.29
CA SER A 169 -0.45 -5.56 -6.43
C SER A 169 -0.74 -6.28 -5.11
N ILE A 170 -1.36 -7.45 -5.19
CA ILE A 170 -1.59 -8.31 -4.04
C ILE A 170 -0.42 -9.28 -3.93
N GLN A 171 0.30 -9.24 -2.82
CA GLN A 171 1.35 -10.19 -2.53
C GLN A 171 0.74 -11.59 -2.27
N PRO A 172 1.36 -12.65 -2.79
CA PRO A 172 0.96 -14.01 -2.45
C PRO A 172 1.19 -14.29 -0.96
N ASN A 173 0.36 -15.17 -0.40
CA ASN A 173 0.58 -15.76 0.93
C ASN A 173 1.80 -16.70 0.91
#